data_AF-A0A530M2D5-F1
#
_entry.id   AF-A0A530M2D5-F1
#
_cell.length_a   1.000
_cell.length_b   1.000
_cell.length_c   1.000
_cell.angle_alpha   90.00
_cell.angle_beta   90.00
_cell.angle_gamma   90.00
#
_symmetry.space_group_name_H-M   'P 1'
#
loop_
_entity.id
_entity.type
_entity.pdbx_description
1 polymer ?
#
loop_
_entity_poly.entity_id
_entity_poly.type
_entity_poly.pdbx_seq_one_letter_code
_entity_poly.pdbx_strand_id
1 'polypeptide(L)' 'MGRDGSREEVIAKHRAWLASQPDRLDALDELRDRDLVCWCAPQACHGDVLIELANQA' A
#
# COMPACT_ATOMS: atom_id res chain seq x y z
N MET A 1 -8.01 -18.73 -8.05
CA MET A 1 -6.95 -17.78 -7.67
C MET A 1 -6.19 -17.37 -8.93
N GLY A 2 -5.70 -16.14 -9.03
CA GLY A 2 -4.95 -15.65 -10.19
C GLY A 2 -3.51 -16.20 -10.20
N ARG A 3 -2.73 -15.83 -11.23
CA ARG A 3 -1.31 -16.24 -11.36
C ARG A 3 -0.48 -15.89 -10.12
N ASP A 4 -0.76 -14.75 -9.49
CA ASP A 4 0.05 -14.19 -8.40
C ASP A 4 -0.58 -14.40 -7.01
N GLY A 5 -1.73 -15.06 -6.95
CA GLY A 5 -2.50 -15.31 -5.72
C GLY A 5 -3.88 -14.67 -5.71
N SER A 6 -4.46 -14.58 -4.52
CA SER A 6 -5.62 -13.73 -4.20
C SER A 6 -5.20 -12.26 -4.11
N ARG A 7 -6.19 -11.35 -4.12
CA ARG A 7 -5.93 -9.92 -3.92
C ARG A 7 -5.24 -9.66 -2.59
N GLU A 8 -5.74 -10.28 -1.53
CA GLU A 8 -5.21 -10.16 -0.17
C GLU A 8 -3.75 -10.63 -0.11
N GLU A 9 -3.43 -11.75 -0.77
CA GLU A 9 -2.07 -12.27 -0.86
C GLU A 9 -1.13 -11.30 -1.59
N VAL A 10 -1.58 -10.71 -2.70
CA VAL A 10 -0.79 -9.74 -3.47
C VAL A 10 -0.62 -8.42 -2.70
N ILE A 11 -1.63 -7.94 -1.98
CA ILE A 11 -1.52 -6.76 -1.11
C ILE A 11 -0.57 -7.02 0.05
N ALA A 12 -0.59 -8.21 0.65
CA ALA A 12 0.36 -8.59 1.69
C ALA A 12 1.81 -8.62 1.16
N LYS A 13 2.03 -9.19 -0.05
CA LYS A 13 3.33 -9.16 -0.73
C LYS A 13 3.77 -7.73 -1.02
N HIS A 14 2.87 -6.85 -1.45
CA HIS A 14 3.15 -5.43 -1.70
C HIS A 14 3.63 -4.74 -0.42
N ARG A 15 2.95 -4.93 0.73
CA ARG A 15 3.39 -4.37 2.01
C ARG A 15 4.79 -4.85 2.39
N ALA A 16 5.04 -6.16 2.28
CA ALA A 16 6.33 -6.74 2.64
C ALA A 16 7.47 -6.23 1.74
N TRP A 17 7.19 -6.07 0.44
CA TRP A 17 8.15 -5.48 -0.51
C TRP A 17 8.39 -3.99 -0.23
N LEU A 18 7.36 -3.21 0.12
CA LEU A 18 7.53 -1.80 0.43
C LEU A 18 8.40 -1.59 1.67
N ALA A 19 8.25 -2.44 2.69
CA ALA A 19 9.07 -2.42 3.89
C ALA A 19 10.58 -2.68 3.63
N SER A 20 10.96 -3.25 2.48
CA SER A 20 12.36 -3.45 2.09
C SER A 20 12.92 -2.33 1.20
N GLN A 21 12.18 -1.23 1.00
CA GLN A 21 12.52 -0.13 0.10
C GLN A 21 12.63 1.20 0.88
N PRO A 22 13.79 1.53 1.48
CA PRO A 22 13.96 2.74 2.29
C PRO A 22 13.55 4.02 1.57
N ASP A 23 14.04 4.24 0.35
CA ASP A 23 13.72 5.45 -0.43
C ASP A 23 12.22 5.63 -0.70
N ARG A 24 11.45 4.53 -0.76
CA ARG A 24 9.99 4.58 -0.94
C ARG A 24 9.26 4.87 0.36
N LEU A 25 9.78 4.36 1.47
CA LEU A 25 9.24 4.68 2.81
C LEU A 25 9.46 6.16 3.12
N ASP A 26 10.65 6.69 2.79
CA ASP A 26 10.97 8.11 2.97
C ASP A 26 10.04 9.02 2.15
N ALA A 27 9.63 8.58 0.95
CA ALA A 27 8.69 9.31 0.11
C ALA A 27 7.23 9.27 0.62
N LEU A 28 6.89 8.43 1.60
CA LEU A 28 5.51 8.35 2.11
C LEU A 28 5.06 9.61 2.83
N ASP A 29 5.99 10.42 3.35
CA ASP A 29 5.65 11.69 4.00
C ASP A 29 4.93 12.67 3.04
N GLU A 30 5.14 12.57 1.72
CA GLU A 30 4.41 13.36 0.73
C GLU A 30 2.90 13.05 0.70
N LEU A 31 2.52 11.88 1.21
CA LEU A 31 1.15 11.35 1.23
C LEU A 31 0.44 11.59 2.56
N ARG A 32 1.13 12.14 3.58
CA ARG A 32 0.54 12.43 4.89
C ARG A 32 -0.63 13.40 4.76
N ASP A 33 -1.74 13.09 5.44
CA ASP A 33 -2.99 13.86 5.39
C ASP A 33 -3.60 14.03 3.98
N ARG A 34 -3.21 13.18 3.01
CA ARG A 34 -3.81 13.14 1.67
C ARG A 34 -4.78 11.98 1.55
N ASP A 35 -5.78 12.13 0.69
CA ASP A 35 -6.63 11.02 0.26
C ASP A 35 -6.05 10.37 -1.01
N LEU A 36 -5.92 9.04 -1.00
CA LEU A 36 -5.57 8.27 -2.19
C LEU A 36 -6.80 7.59 -2.77
N VAL A 37 -7.08 7.86 -4.04
CA VAL A 37 -8.17 7.23 -4.80
C VAL A 37 -7.63 6.18 -5.75
N CYS A 38 -8.24 5.00 -5.72
CA CYS A 38 -7.90 3.89 -6.60
C CYS A 38 -9.16 3.15 -7.02
N TRP A 39 -9.17 2.61 -8.24
CA TRP A 39 -10.27 1.80 -8.76
C TRP A 39 -10.48 0.48 -8.00
N CYS A 40 -9.51 0.04 -7.19
CA CYS A 40 -9.63 -1.19 -6.41
C CYS A 40 -10.60 -1.05 -5.23
N ALA A 41 -10.75 0.16 -4.69
CA ALA A 41 -11.64 0.41 -3.57
C ALA A 41 -13.10 0.09 -3.97
N PRO A 42 -13.91 -0.50 -3.06
CA PRO A 42 -13.65 -0.70 -1.63
C PRO A 42 -12.96 -2.04 -1.29
N GLN A 43 -12.49 -2.81 -2.27
CA GLN A 43 -11.74 -4.03 -2.00
C GLN A 43 -10.32 -3.68 -1.56
N ALA A 44 -9.63 -4.63 -0.91
CA ALA A 44 -8.25 -4.43 -0.42
C ALA A 44 -7.36 -3.78 -1.49
N CYS A 45 -6.81 -2.61 -1.18
CA CYS A 45 -6.11 -1.75 -2.13
C CYS A 45 -4.65 -1.52 -1.70
N HIS A 46 -3.79 -1.25 -2.68
CA HIS A 46 -2.42 -0.82 -2.40
C HIS A 46 -2.40 0.59 -1.77
N GLY A 47 -3.38 1.44 -2.13
CA GLY A 47 -3.57 2.77 -1.55
C GLY A 47 -3.85 2.71 -0.04
N ASP A 48 -4.60 1.71 0.43
CA ASP A 48 -4.84 1.50 1.86
C ASP A 48 -3.51 1.29 2.62
N VAL A 49 -2.61 0.49 2.04
CA VAL A 49 -1.27 0.25 2.62
C VAL A 49 -0.45 1.54 2.66
N LEU A 50 -0.47 2.34 1.60
CA LEU A 50 0.28 3.59 1.53
C LEU A 50 -0.23 4.61 2.56
N ILE A 51 -1.55 4.80 2.64
CA ILE A 51 -2.20 5.71 3.61
C ILE A 51 -1.93 5.27 5.04
N GLU A 52 -2.03 3.96 5.33
CA GLU A 52 -1.76 3.45 6.67
C GLU A 52 -0.31 3.75 7.08
N LEU A 53 0.66 3.44 6.23
CA LEU A 53 2.07 3.67 6.53
C LEU A 53 2.43 5.16 6.60
N ALA A 54 1.88 6.00 5.73
CA ALA A 54 2.14 7.44 5.71
C ALA A 54 1.60 8.16 6.97
N ASN A 55 0.55 7.61 7.59
CA ASN A 55 -0.11 8.21 8.77
C ASN A 55 0.18 7.45 10.07
N GLN A 56 1.08 6.45 10.05
CA GLN A 56 1.65 5.88 11.28
C GLN A 56 2.60 6.91 11.91
N ALA A 57 2.41 7.17 13.20
CA ALA A 57 3.17 8.14 13.99
C ALA A 57 4.44 7.53 14.61
#